data_AF-A0A127QJ82-F1
#
_entry.id   AF-A0A127QJ82-F1
#
_cell.length_a   1.000
_cell.length_b   1.000
_cell.length_c   1.000
_cell.angle_alpha   90.00
_cell.angle_beta   90.00
_cell.angle_gamma   90.00
#
_symmetry.space_group_name_H-M   'P 1'
#
loop_
_entity.id
_entity.type
_entity.pdbx_description
1 polymer ?
#
loop_
_entity_poly.entity_id
_entity_poly.type
_entity_poly.pdbx_seq_one_letter_code
_entity_poly.pdbx_strand_id
1 'polypeptide(L)'
;MDSKLPLADEVTIDFWHTYPASYLSHHGQDCCHIARNWLINQDYNLDSVSGDGQLLSAPRWIPERYEWGPTSWPLFWCDAVAMYRLDCGALAAFSREVYLSRGVKSAPVQLIQRLSTHAISQLRKIWRDGPGYLNWLADDKIYHEAVAVSLDGIRIQIWDATNGWWIQPMQTDGYGAVLKVKVSPLHPDPQDILFWGNRMLVPGTWVDICAE
;
A
#
# COMPACT_ATOMS: atom_id res chain seq x y z
N MET A 1 -20.00 12.81 21.04
CA MET A 1 -21.15 11.94 20.76
C MET A 1 -20.55 10.60 20.42
N ASP A 2 -20.60 9.65 21.35
CA ASP A 2 -20.07 8.30 21.14
C ASP A 2 -21.02 7.55 20.19
N SER A 3 -20.83 7.76 18.89
CA SER A 3 -21.42 6.87 17.90
C SER A 3 -20.61 5.58 17.91
N LYS A 4 -21.01 4.63 18.74
CA LYS A 4 -20.53 3.25 18.64
C LYS A 4 -20.66 2.82 17.19
N LEU A 5 -19.55 2.38 16.59
CA LEU A 5 -19.58 1.80 15.26
C LEU A 5 -20.57 0.63 15.27
N PRO A 6 -21.29 0.39 14.16
CA PRO A 6 -22.09 -0.83 14.04
C PRO A 6 -21.19 -2.04 14.33
N LEU A 7 -21.67 -3.04 15.07
CA LEU A 7 -20.89 -4.23 15.47
C LEU A 7 -20.16 -4.91 14.29
N ALA A 8 -20.72 -4.85 13.09
CA ALA A 8 -20.12 -5.38 11.87
C ALA A 8 -18.87 -4.61 11.40
N ASP A 9 -18.80 -3.31 11.65
CA ASP A 9 -17.65 -2.46 11.29
C ASP A 9 -16.50 -2.64 12.27
N GLU A 10 -16.78 -2.79 13.57
CA GLU A 10 -15.76 -3.11 14.58
C GLU A 10 -15.06 -4.43 14.24
N VAL A 11 -15.85 -5.47 13.95
CA VAL A 11 -15.31 -6.78 13.52
C VAL A 11 -14.50 -6.67 12.22
N THR A 12 -14.94 -5.82 11.28
CA THR A 12 -14.23 -5.61 10.00
C THR A 12 -12.89 -4.91 10.22
N ILE A 13 -12.84 -3.88 11.06
CA ILE A 13 -11.62 -3.14 11.39
C ILE A 13 -10.65 -4.01 12.20
N ASP A 14 -11.15 -4.81 13.13
CA ASP A 14 -10.34 -5.77 13.89
C ASP A 14 -9.69 -6.80 12.97
N PHE A 15 -10.44 -7.29 11.97
CA PHE A 15 -9.87 -8.14 10.94
C PHE A 15 -8.72 -7.46 10.20
N TRP A 16 -8.87 -6.19 9.78
CA TRP A 16 -7.80 -5.44 9.13
C TRP A 16 -6.54 -5.29 9.99
N HIS A 17 -6.70 -5.16 11.31
CA HIS A 17 -5.55 -5.04 12.20
C HIS A 17 -4.66 -6.29 12.19
N THR A 18 -5.28 -7.46 12.07
CA THR A 18 -4.62 -8.77 12.05
C THR A 18 -4.19 -9.22 10.65
N TYR A 19 -4.74 -8.62 9.59
CA TYR A 19 -4.43 -9.01 8.23
C TYR A 19 -2.97 -8.65 7.87
N PRO A 20 -2.20 -9.56 7.25
CA PRO A 20 -0.84 -9.27 6.81
C PRO A 20 -0.85 -8.34 5.58
N ALA A 21 0.21 -7.55 5.41
CA ALA A 21 0.37 -6.79 4.17
C ALA A 21 0.47 -7.72 2.97
N SER A 22 -0.06 -7.27 1.84
CA SER A 22 -0.11 -8.05 0.61
C SER A 22 1.29 -8.26 0.02
N TYR A 23 1.49 -9.43 -0.59
CA TYR A 23 2.73 -9.78 -1.28
C TYR A 23 2.46 -10.67 -2.48
N LEU A 24 3.20 -10.43 -3.56
CA LEU A 24 3.13 -11.27 -4.75
C LEU A 24 3.85 -12.59 -4.51
N SER A 25 3.14 -13.67 -4.76
CA SER A 25 3.64 -15.02 -4.58
C SER A 25 4.51 -15.45 -5.77
N HIS A 26 5.41 -16.38 -5.50
CA HIS A 26 6.22 -17.06 -6.50
C HIS A 26 5.83 -18.54 -6.51
N HIS A 27 5.35 -19.07 -7.64
CA HIS A 27 4.92 -20.49 -7.72
C HIS A 27 6.05 -21.45 -8.12
N GLY A 28 7.31 -21.00 -8.02
CA GLY A 28 8.50 -21.84 -8.19
C GLY A 28 8.90 -22.11 -9.63
N GLN A 29 8.39 -21.36 -10.60
CA GLN A 29 8.74 -21.50 -12.03
C GLN A 29 9.35 -20.21 -12.59
N ASP A 30 10.06 -20.33 -13.70
CA ASP A 30 10.79 -19.23 -14.34
C ASP A 30 9.91 -18.05 -14.77
N CYS A 31 8.63 -18.28 -15.09
CA CYS A 31 7.74 -17.21 -15.53
C CYS A 31 7.57 -16.11 -14.45
N CYS A 32 7.58 -16.46 -13.16
CA CYS A 32 7.52 -15.47 -12.08
C CYS A 32 8.83 -14.67 -11.96
N HIS A 33 9.98 -15.31 -12.15
CA HIS A 33 11.28 -14.63 -12.23
C HIS A 33 11.35 -13.67 -13.42
N ILE A 34 10.90 -14.12 -14.59
CA ILE A 34 10.83 -13.31 -15.81
C ILE A 34 9.91 -12.10 -15.61
N ALA A 35 8.74 -12.30 -15.00
CA ALA A 35 7.79 -11.23 -14.72
C ALA A 35 8.35 -10.18 -13.75
N ARG A 36 8.97 -10.61 -12.64
CA ARG A 36 9.65 -9.70 -11.70
C ARG A 36 10.76 -8.91 -12.40
N ASN A 37 11.58 -9.57 -13.22
CA ASN A 37 12.65 -8.91 -13.97
C ASN A 37 12.11 -7.95 -15.03
N TRP A 38 10.96 -8.28 -15.66
CA TRP A 38 10.29 -7.36 -16.57
C TRP A 38 9.89 -6.08 -15.85
N LEU A 39 9.29 -6.15 -14.64
CA LEU A 39 8.93 -4.98 -13.85
C LEU A 39 10.14 -4.07 -13.58
N ILE A 40 11.25 -4.67 -13.12
CA ILE A 40 12.50 -3.96 -12.83
C ILE A 40 13.07 -3.30 -14.09
N ASN A 41 13.06 -4.02 -15.22
CA ASN A 41 13.55 -3.48 -16.49
C ASN A 41 12.65 -2.38 -17.05
N GLN A 42 11.33 -2.46 -16.87
CA GLN A 42 10.41 -1.37 -17.24
C GLN A 42 10.75 -0.11 -16.47
N ASP A 43 10.91 -0.24 -15.16
CA ASP A 43 11.26 0.88 -14.29
C ASP A 43 12.57 1.56 -14.72
N TYR A 44 13.61 0.76 -14.96
CA TYR A 44 14.91 1.27 -15.42
C TYR A 44 14.83 2.04 -16.75
N ASN A 45 14.00 1.56 -17.69
CA ASN A 45 13.83 2.19 -19.00
C ASN A 45 12.99 3.48 -18.96
N LEU A 46 11.97 3.52 -18.10
CA LEU A 46 11.02 4.63 -18.01
C LEU A 46 11.51 5.74 -17.08
N ASP A 47 12.39 5.43 -16.12
CA ASP A 47 12.80 6.36 -15.05
C ASP A 47 14.32 6.65 -15.06
N SER A 48 14.94 6.62 -16.25
CA SER A 48 16.37 6.83 -16.57
C SER A 48 17.24 7.28 -15.38
N VAL A 49 17.63 6.33 -14.53
CA VAL A 49 18.28 6.57 -13.24
C VAL A 49 19.72 7.02 -13.44
N SER A 50 19.97 8.30 -13.24
CA SER A 50 21.27 8.98 -13.19
C SER A 50 21.35 9.89 -11.96
N GLY A 51 21.51 9.28 -10.78
CA GLY A 51 21.84 9.97 -9.52
C GLY A 51 20.96 9.58 -8.32
N ASP A 52 21.45 9.85 -7.10
CA ASP A 52 20.80 9.45 -5.84
C ASP A 52 19.38 10.02 -5.67
N GLY A 53 19.15 11.25 -6.12
CA GLY A 53 17.83 11.90 -6.05
C GLY A 53 16.78 11.23 -6.94
N GLN A 54 17.19 10.47 -7.96
CA GLN A 54 16.30 9.70 -8.83
C GLN A 54 16.04 8.29 -8.28
N LEU A 55 16.87 7.74 -7.39
CA LEU A 55 16.56 6.46 -6.74
C LEU A 55 15.28 6.55 -5.89
N LEU A 56 15.06 7.72 -5.28
CA LEU A 56 13.87 8.05 -4.51
C LEU A 56 12.69 8.55 -5.35
N SER A 57 12.82 8.65 -6.69
CA SER A 57 11.70 9.05 -7.54
C SER A 57 10.52 8.10 -7.34
N ALA A 58 9.32 8.63 -7.46
CA ALA A 58 8.13 7.80 -7.39
C ALA A 58 7.93 7.03 -8.71
N PRO A 59 7.63 5.72 -8.68
CA PRO A 59 7.38 4.92 -9.88
C PRO A 59 5.98 5.23 -10.45
N ARG A 60 5.81 6.46 -10.95
CA ARG A 60 4.53 6.99 -11.46
C ARG A 60 3.98 6.23 -12.65
N TRP A 61 4.86 5.56 -13.40
CA TRP A 61 4.45 4.71 -14.50
C TRP A 61 3.54 3.55 -14.05
N ILE A 62 3.63 3.09 -12.79
CA ILE A 62 2.80 2.00 -12.27
C ILE A 62 1.31 2.37 -12.28
N PRO A 63 0.84 3.43 -11.59
CA PRO A 63 -0.56 3.84 -11.65
C PRO A 63 -1.00 4.31 -13.04
N GLU A 64 -0.08 4.72 -13.92
CA GLU A 64 -0.39 5.03 -15.33
C GLU A 64 -0.63 3.77 -16.17
N ARG A 65 0.02 2.65 -15.81
CA ARG A 65 -0.02 1.38 -16.55
C ARG A 65 -1.16 0.47 -16.14
N TYR A 66 -1.61 0.54 -14.89
CA TYR A 66 -2.60 -0.36 -14.31
C TYR A 66 -3.80 0.40 -13.78
N GLU A 67 -5.01 -0.03 -14.14
CA GLU A 67 -6.22 0.46 -13.50
C GLU A 67 -6.31 -0.02 -12.06
N TRP A 68 -6.83 0.82 -11.17
CA TRP A 68 -7.16 0.37 -9.83
C TRP A 68 -8.46 -0.44 -9.79
N GLY A 69 -8.45 -1.57 -9.11
CA GLY A 69 -9.66 -2.32 -8.75
C GLY A 69 -9.38 -3.73 -8.22
N PRO A 70 -10.41 -4.55 -7.96
CA PRO A 70 -10.26 -5.79 -7.22
C PRO A 70 -9.38 -6.81 -7.95
N THR A 71 -8.57 -7.55 -7.17
CA THR A 71 -7.74 -8.65 -7.64
C THR A 71 -7.92 -9.87 -6.76
N SER A 72 -7.73 -11.07 -7.33
CA SER A 72 -7.81 -12.33 -6.59
C SER A 72 -6.46 -12.69 -5.96
N TRP A 73 -6.53 -13.10 -4.70
CA TRP A 73 -5.37 -13.57 -3.93
C TRP A 73 -5.46 -15.08 -3.66
N PRO A 74 -4.34 -15.82 -3.63
CA PRO A 74 -2.97 -15.36 -3.82
C PRO A 74 -2.70 -14.93 -5.27
N LEU A 75 -1.98 -13.82 -5.43
CA LEU A 75 -1.60 -13.27 -6.74
C LEU A 75 -0.13 -13.60 -7.02
N PHE A 76 0.15 -14.20 -8.16
CA PHE A 76 1.51 -14.54 -8.57
C PHE A 76 2.13 -13.47 -9.47
N TRP A 77 3.45 -13.36 -9.45
CA TRP A 77 4.21 -12.38 -10.25
C TRP A 77 3.85 -12.40 -11.74
N CYS A 78 3.79 -13.58 -12.34
CA CYS A 78 3.49 -13.72 -13.77
C CYS A 78 2.08 -13.28 -14.14
N ASP A 79 1.11 -13.51 -13.26
CA ASP A 79 -0.27 -13.09 -13.48
C ASP A 79 -0.37 -11.57 -13.32
N ALA A 80 0.19 -11.03 -12.23
CA ALA A 80 0.11 -9.61 -11.89
C ALA A 80 0.61 -8.70 -13.02
N VAL A 81 1.76 -9.03 -13.64
CA VAL A 81 2.32 -8.18 -14.70
C VAL A 81 1.48 -8.19 -15.98
N ALA A 82 0.75 -9.28 -16.23
CA ALA A 82 -0.10 -9.46 -17.40
C ALA A 82 -1.49 -8.84 -17.22
N MET A 83 -1.89 -8.52 -15.99
CA MET A 83 -3.19 -7.91 -15.70
C MET A 83 -3.26 -6.46 -16.21
N TYR A 84 -4.48 -6.00 -16.47
CA TYR A 84 -4.75 -4.59 -16.74
C TYR A 84 -5.18 -3.82 -15.48
N ARG A 85 -5.70 -4.55 -14.48
CA ARG A 85 -6.24 -4.00 -13.23
C ARG A 85 -5.59 -4.66 -12.03
N LEU A 86 -5.21 -3.86 -11.05
CA LEU A 86 -4.59 -4.31 -9.80
C LEU A 86 -5.20 -3.56 -8.61
N ASP A 87 -5.27 -4.23 -7.45
CA ASP A 87 -5.70 -3.58 -6.22
C ASP A 87 -4.54 -2.81 -5.54
N CYS A 88 -4.84 -2.10 -4.46
CA CYS A 88 -3.84 -1.30 -3.74
C CYS A 88 -2.69 -2.15 -3.19
N GLY A 89 -2.96 -3.40 -2.77
CA GLY A 89 -1.94 -4.33 -2.28
C GLY A 89 -0.96 -4.75 -3.37
N ALA A 90 -1.47 -5.09 -4.55
CA ALA A 90 -0.63 -5.45 -5.69
C ALA A 90 0.17 -4.26 -6.24
N LEU A 91 -0.44 -3.07 -6.34
CA LEU A 91 0.24 -1.83 -6.76
C LEU A 91 1.34 -1.43 -5.76
N ALA A 92 1.08 -1.55 -4.46
CA ALA A 92 2.07 -1.33 -3.42
C ALA A 92 3.21 -2.37 -3.49
N ALA A 93 2.90 -3.65 -3.73
CA ALA A 93 3.92 -4.69 -3.88
C ALA A 93 4.84 -4.43 -5.09
N PHE A 94 4.29 -4.01 -6.23
CA PHE A 94 5.09 -3.58 -7.38
C PHE A 94 5.99 -2.39 -7.07
N SER A 95 5.43 -1.33 -6.48
CA SER A 95 6.22 -0.13 -6.16
C SER A 95 7.34 -0.43 -5.15
N ARG A 96 7.07 -1.30 -4.17
CA ARG A 96 8.06 -1.78 -3.21
C ARG A 96 9.19 -2.52 -3.91
N GLU A 97 8.86 -3.44 -4.81
CA GLU A 97 9.86 -4.19 -5.58
C GLU A 97 10.75 -3.26 -6.42
N VAL A 98 10.14 -2.24 -7.05
CA VAL A 98 10.89 -1.20 -7.77
C VAL A 98 11.90 -0.52 -6.86
N TYR A 99 11.48 0.00 -5.70
CA TYR A 99 12.41 0.64 -4.76
C TYR A 99 13.52 -0.30 -4.27
N LEU A 100 13.18 -1.55 -3.94
CA LEU A 100 14.17 -2.54 -3.52
C LEU A 100 15.18 -2.82 -4.64
N SER A 101 14.74 -2.90 -5.89
CA SER A 101 15.62 -3.11 -7.05
C SER A 101 16.57 -1.92 -7.31
N ARG A 102 16.17 -0.71 -6.91
CA ARG A 102 17.00 0.50 -6.90
C ARG A 102 17.96 0.58 -5.71
N GLY A 103 17.97 -0.43 -4.83
CA GLY A 103 18.78 -0.41 -3.60
C GLY A 103 18.20 0.47 -2.48
N VAL A 104 16.95 0.94 -2.63
CA VAL A 104 16.27 1.76 -1.63
C VAL A 104 15.54 0.86 -0.63
N LYS A 105 15.84 1.04 0.66
CA LYS A 105 15.12 0.35 1.74
C LYS A 105 13.65 0.75 1.69
N SER A 106 12.76 -0.23 1.54
CA SER A 106 11.33 0.01 1.51
C SER A 106 10.55 -1.11 2.21
N ALA A 107 9.38 -0.77 2.74
CA ALA A 107 8.53 -1.69 3.48
C ALA A 107 7.04 -1.54 3.12
N PRO A 108 6.25 -2.60 3.24
CA PRO A 108 4.80 -2.50 3.14
C PRO A 108 4.22 -1.57 4.21
N VAL A 109 3.22 -0.78 3.81
CA VAL A 109 2.43 0.07 4.69
C VAL A 109 0.97 -0.31 4.55
N GLN A 110 0.30 -0.48 5.69
CA GLN A 110 -1.14 -0.68 5.78
C GLN A 110 -1.75 0.57 6.41
N LEU A 111 -2.85 1.04 5.85
CA LEU A 111 -3.53 2.26 6.24
C LEU A 111 -5.01 1.97 6.49
N ILE A 112 -5.58 2.71 7.44
CA ILE A 112 -7.02 2.89 7.54
C ILE A 112 -7.30 4.33 7.16
N GLN A 113 -8.05 4.53 6.08
CA GLN A 113 -8.37 5.87 5.57
C GLN A 113 -9.85 6.17 5.69
N ARG A 114 -10.18 7.46 5.92
CA ARG A 114 -11.56 7.94 5.87
C ARG A 114 -11.98 8.21 4.43
N LEU A 115 -13.13 7.67 4.04
CA LEU A 115 -13.82 8.00 2.79
C LEU A 115 -15.23 8.51 3.10
N SER A 116 -15.87 9.14 2.12
CA SER A 116 -17.29 9.44 2.26
C SER A 116 -18.11 8.15 2.18
N THR A 117 -19.23 8.09 2.90
CA THR A 117 -20.18 6.95 2.83
C THR A 117 -20.69 6.74 1.39
N HIS A 118 -20.77 7.80 0.60
CA HIS A 118 -21.07 7.72 -0.83
C HIS A 118 -19.99 6.96 -1.62
N ALA A 119 -18.72 7.29 -1.42
CA ALA A 119 -17.60 6.60 -2.04
C ALA A 119 -17.56 5.13 -1.63
N ILE A 120 -17.73 4.83 -0.32
CA ILE A 120 -17.82 3.46 0.17
C ILE A 120 -18.94 2.68 -0.51
N SER A 121 -20.12 3.27 -0.69
CA SER A 121 -21.25 2.62 -1.40
C SER A 121 -20.91 2.29 -2.86
N GLN A 122 -20.20 3.19 -3.55
CA GLN A 122 -19.74 2.94 -4.92
C GLN A 122 -18.68 1.83 -4.97
N LEU A 123 -17.68 1.87 -4.08
CA LEU A 123 -16.65 0.84 -3.99
C LEU A 123 -17.23 -0.53 -3.64
N ARG A 124 -18.20 -0.59 -2.73
CA ARG A 124 -18.90 -1.84 -2.39
C ARG A 124 -19.57 -2.48 -3.60
N LYS A 125 -20.08 -1.69 -4.56
CA LYS A 125 -20.65 -2.23 -5.80
C LYS A 125 -19.55 -2.83 -6.68
N ILE A 126 -18.45 -2.11 -6.89
CA ILE A 126 -17.33 -2.58 -7.71
C ILE A 126 -16.70 -3.86 -7.12
N TRP A 127 -16.53 -3.93 -5.79
CA TRP A 127 -15.86 -5.05 -5.13
C TRP A 127 -16.76 -6.27 -4.97
N ARG A 128 -18.08 -6.09 -4.75
CA ARG A 128 -19.03 -7.22 -4.64
C ARG A 128 -19.04 -8.09 -5.89
N ASP A 129 -18.94 -7.45 -7.04
CA ASP A 129 -18.99 -8.14 -8.34
C ASP A 129 -17.58 -8.57 -8.80
N GLY A 130 -16.55 -8.29 -7.98
CA GLY A 130 -15.16 -8.63 -8.23
C GLY A 130 -14.75 -10.01 -7.67
N PRO A 131 -13.71 -10.64 -8.24
CA PRO A 131 -13.27 -11.95 -7.80
C PRO A 131 -12.46 -11.85 -6.49
N GLY A 132 -12.67 -12.79 -5.54
CA GLY A 132 -11.92 -12.84 -4.28
C GLY A 132 -12.35 -11.83 -3.22
N TYR A 133 -13.64 -11.47 -3.17
CA TYR A 133 -14.19 -10.46 -2.26
C TYR A 133 -13.75 -10.65 -0.79
N LEU A 134 -12.88 -9.76 -0.35
CA LEU A 134 -12.55 -9.51 1.06
C LEU A 134 -13.18 -8.17 1.46
N ASN A 135 -13.75 -8.09 2.67
CA ASN A 135 -14.42 -6.88 3.13
C ASN A 135 -13.40 -5.82 3.57
N TRP A 136 -12.89 -5.06 2.59
CA TRP A 136 -11.97 -3.93 2.81
C TRP A 136 -12.67 -2.62 3.14
N LEU A 137 -14.00 -2.64 3.33
CA LEU A 137 -14.84 -1.45 3.41
C LEU A 137 -15.75 -1.47 4.66
N ALA A 138 -15.49 -0.59 5.62
CA ALA A 138 -16.41 -0.24 6.71
C ALA A 138 -17.29 0.96 6.29
N ASP A 139 -18.13 1.52 7.18
CA ASP A 139 -19.10 2.58 6.84
C ASP A 139 -18.46 3.82 6.18
N ASP A 140 -17.47 4.43 6.84
CA ASP A 140 -16.72 5.59 6.36
C ASP A 140 -15.21 5.32 6.25
N LYS A 141 -14.79 4.05 6.31
CA LYS A 141 -13.36 3.66 6.32
C LYS A 141 -13.03 2.60 5.29
N ILE A 142 -11.80 2.65 4.81
CA ILE A 142 -11.22 1.67 3.89
C ILE A 142 -9.87 1.18 4.41
N TYR A 143 -9.60 -0.11 4.23
CA TYR A 143 -8.25 -0.65 4.29
C TYR A 143 -7.50 -0.34 3.00
N HIS A 144 -6.31 0.25 3.12
CA HIS A 144 -5.49 0.64 1.97
C HIS A 144 -4.04 0.22 2.17
N GLU A 145 -3.35 -0.12 1.08
CA GLU A 145 -1.93 -0.45 1.11
C GLU A 145 -1.08 0.54 0.31
N ALA A 146 0.12 0.79 0.83
CA ALA A 146 1.08 1.76 0.32
C ALA A 146 2.51 1.25 0.59
N VAL A 147 3.51 2.07 0.26
CA VAL A 147 4.94 1.73 0.46
C VAL A 147 5.65 2.79 1.28
N ALA A 148 6.33 2.38 2.35
CA ALA A 148 7.27 3.23 3.06
C ALA A 148 8.61 3.19 2.32
N VAL A 149 9.16 4.36 2.04
CA VAL A 149 10.45 4.56 1.37
C VAL A 149 11.38 5.25 2.36
N SER A 150 12.48 4.58 2.69
CA SER A 150 13.49 5.10 3.59
C SER A 150 14.28 6.24 2.95
N LEU A 151 14.41 7.35 3.66
CA LEU A 151 15.28 8.46 3.27
C LEU A 151 16.70 8.27 3.80
N ASP A 152 16.85 7.75 5.02
CA ASP A 152 18.15 7.61 5.70
C ASP A 152 18.20 6.47 6.74
N GLY A 153 17.26 5.54 6.68
CA GLY A 153 17.14 4.39 7.58
C GLY A 153 16.13 4.61 8.70
N ILE A 154 15.89 5.85 9.13
CA ILE A 154 14.93 6.17 10.20
C ILE A 154 13.78 7.04 9.70
N ARG A 155 14.04 7.99 8.80
CA ARG A 155 13.01 8.84 8.21
C ARG A 155 12.43 8.14 7.00
N ILE A 156 11.11 8.19 6.86
CA ILE A 156 10.38 7.59 5.76
C ILE A 156 9.44 8.59 5.07
N GLN A 157 9.17 8.33 3.79
CA GLN A 157 8.01 8.85 3.07
C GLN A 157 7.08 7.69 2.71
N ILE A 158 5.79 7.96 2.55
CA ILE A 158 4.80 6.95 2.19
C ILE A 158 4.29 7.24 0.78
N TRP A 159 4.56 6.33 -0.15
CA TRP A 159 4.11 6.36 -1.53
C TRP A 159 2.80 5.58 -1.70
N ASP A 160 1.77 6.23 -2.22
CA ASP A 160 0.51 5.60 -2.59
C ASP A 160 0.52 5.26 -4.08
N ALA A 161 0.76 4.00 -4.38
CA ALA A 161 0.80 3.49 -5.74
C ALA A 161 -0.56 3.46 -6.43
N THR A 162 -1.67 3.62 -5.69
CA THR A 162 -3.02 3.67 -6.25
C THR A 162 -3.33 5.06 -6.80
N ASN A 163 -2.98 6.10 -6.04
CA ASN A 163 -3.28 7.49 -6.40
C ASN A 163 -2.10 8.20 -7.10
N GLY A 164 -0.91 7.60 -7.09
CA GLY A 164 0.28 8.19 -7.71
C GLY A 164 0.80 9.43 -6.97
N TRP A 165 0.71 9.46 -5.63
CA TRP A 165 1.21 10.57 -4.82
C TRP A 165 1.94 10.14 -3.55
N TRP A 166 2.66 11.09 -2.94
CA TRP A 166 3.22 10.94 -1.61
C TRP A 166 2.19 11.35 -0.56
N ILE A 167 1.84 10.43 0.34
CA ILE A 167 0.89 10.70 1.41
C ILE A 167 1.53 11.64 2.44
N GLN A 168 0.82 12.73 2.74
CA GLN A 168 1.27 13.71 3.71
C GLN A 168 0.95 13.28 5.14
N PRO A 169 1.91 13.35 6.09
CA PRO A 169 1.70 12.93 7.48
C PRO A 169 0.70 13.80 8.25
N MET A 170 0.34 14.97 7.71
CA MET A 170 -0.55 15.93 8.34
C MET A 170 -1.98 15.90 7.80
N GLN A 171 -2.27 15.11 6.76
CA GLN A 171 -3.62 15.01 6.20
C GLN A 171 -4.49 14.09 7.08
N THR A 172 -5.04 14.67 8.13
CA THR A 172 -5.81 13.99 9.18
C THR A 172 -7.33 14.19 9.07
N ASP A 173 -7.79 15.00 8.12
CA ASP A 173 -9.20 15.29 7.93
C ASP A 173 -9.65 15.21 6.46
N GLY A 174 -10.97 15.16 6.27
CA GLY A 174 -11.59 15.04 4.97
C GLY A 174 -11.45 13.66 4.30
N TYR A 175 -11.68 13.66 2.99
CA TYR A 175 -11.62 12.47 2.15
C TYR A 175 -10.17 12.02 1.92
N GLY A 176 -9.90 10.73 2.11
CA GLY A 176 -8.57 10.15 1.97
C GLY A 176 -7.66 10.36 3.18
N ALA A 177 -8.15 10.98 4.26
CA ALA A 177 -7.41 11.18 5.50
C ALA A 177 -6.92 9.86 6.08
N VAL A 178 -5.66 9.82 6.52
CA VAL A 178 -5.11 8.64 7.20
C VAL A 178 -5.52 8.69 8.67
N LEU A 179 -6.30 7.71 9.11
CA LEU A 179 -6.73 7.56 10.49
C LEU A 179 -5.73 6.72 11.29
N LYS A 180 -5.29 5.59 10.72
CA LYS A 180 -4.28 4.70 11.31
C LYS A 180 -3.26 4.27 10.27
N VAL A 181 -2.04 4.01 10.72
CA VAL A 181 -0.95 3.48 9.89
C VAL A 181 -0.21 2.35 10.59
N LYS A 182 0.16 1.32 9.85
CA LYS A 182 1.13 0.31 10.27
C LYS A 182 2.20 0.18 9.20
N VAL A 183 3.44 0.40 9.57
CA VAL A 183 4.60 0.23 8.69
C VAL A 183 5.28 -1.08 9.06
N SER A 184 5.52 -1.97 8.10
CA SER A 184 6.30 -3.17 8.38
C SER A 184 7.78 -2.81 8.62
N PRO A 185 8.55 -3.64 9.35
CA PRO A 185 9.97 -3.37 9.55
C PRO A 185 10.73 -3.19 8.22
N LEU A 186 11.58 -2.15 8.14
CA LEU A 186 12.47 -1.94 6.98
C LEU A 186 13.64 -2.94 6.97
N HIS A 187 13.97 -3.50 8.14
CA HIS A 187 14.98 -4.54 8.34
C HIS A 187 14.43 -5.64 9.26
N PRO A 188 15.03 -6.84 9.24
CA PRO A 188 14.66 -7.92 10.17
C PRO A 188 14.83 -7.56 11.65
N ASP A 189 15.62 -6.54 11.99
CA ASP A 189 15.74 -6.00 13.35
C ASP A 189 14.62 -4.97 13.60
N PRO A 190 13.60 -5.29 14.42
CA PRO A 190 12.38 -4.50 14.54
C PRO A 190 12.49 -3.32 15.52
N GLN A 191 13.66 -3.05 16.10
CA GLN A 191 13.79 -2.07 17.18
C GLN A 191 13.91 -0.61 16.70
N ASP A 192 14.06 -0.38 15.40
CA ASP A 192 14.23 0.97 14.87
C ASP A 192 12.89 1.72 14.82
N ILE A 193 12.83 2.81 15.60
CA ILE A 193 11.76 3.79 15.52
C ILE A 193 11.84 4.50 14.14
N LEU A 194 10.71 4.58 13.45
CA LEU A 194 10.60 5.29 12.17
C LEU A 194 9.94 6.65 12.36
N PHE A 195 10.33 7.60 11.52
CA PHE A 195 9.77 8.95 11.50
C PHE A 195 9.08 9.24 10.16
N TRP A 196 7.76 9.47 10.21
CA TRP A 196 6.99 9.96 9.07
C TRP A 196 6.60 11.42 9.33
N GLY A 197 7.36 12.34 8.74
CA GLY A 197 7.30 13.75 9.15
C GLY A 197 7.75 13.92 10.61
N ASN A 198 6.88 14.51 11.43
CA ASN A 198 7.09 14.65 12.87
C ASN A 198 6.48 13.49 13.68
N ARG A 199 5.94 12.45 13.03
CA ARG A 199 5.28 11.34 13.69
C ARG A 199 6.22 10.18 13.91
N MET A 200 6.22 9.68 15.13
CA MET A 200 6.98 8.50 15.52
C MET A 200 6.15 7.25 15.26
N LEU A 201 6.71 6.29 14.55
CA LEU A 201 6.07 5.03 14.19
C LEU A 201 6.90 3.87 14.73
N VAL A 202 6.24 2.92 15.38
CA VAL A 202 6.84 1.65 15.80
C VAL A 202 6.53 0.61 14.72
N PRO A 203 7.53 0.02 14.05
CA PRO A 203 7.29 -0.99 13.03
C PRO A 203 6.42 -2.15 13.52
N GLY A 204 5.55 -2.65 12.65
CA GLY A 204 4.64 -3.76 12.93
C GLY A 204 3.44 -3.41 13.82
N THR A 205 3.34 -2.17 14.31
CA THR A 205 2.24 -1.72 15.18
C THR A 205 1.37 -0.68 14.49
N TRP A 206 0.05 -0.76 14.70
CA TRP A 206 -0.87 0.28 14.27
C TRP A 206 -0.74 1.51 15.16
N VAL A 207 -0.55 2.68 14.53
CA VAL A 207 -0.45 3.98 15.20
C VAL A 207 -1.62 4.85 14.74
N ASP A 208 -2.33 5.44 15.70
CA ASP A 208 -3.37 6.43 15.44
C ASP A 208 -2.73 7.75 14.99
N ILE A 209 -3.18 8.25 13.84
CA ILE A 209 -2.69 9.49 13.23
C ILE A 209 -3.60 10.66 13.60
N CYS A 210 -4.89 10.39 13.73
CA CYS A 210 -5.88 11.29 14.28
C CYS A 210 -6.21 10.78 15.69
N ALA A 211 -6.06 11.63 16.71
CA ALA A 211 -6.77 11.38 17.97
C ALA A 211 -8.25 11.66 17.67
N GLU A 212 -9.12 10.66 17.84
CA GLU A 212 -10.57 10.85 17.83
C GLU A 212 -11.03 11.76 18.98
#